data_AF-A0A453HWS8-F1
#
_entry.id   AF-A0A453HWS8-F1
#
_cell.length_a   1.000
_cell.length_b   1.000
_cell.length_c   1.000
_cell.angle_alpha   90.00
_cell.angle_beta   90.00
_cell.angle_gamma   90.00
#
_symmetry.space_group_name_H-M   'P 1'
#
loop_
_entity.id
_entity.type
_entity.pdbx_description
1 polymer ?
#
loop_
_entity_poly.entity_id
_entity_poly.type
_entity_poly.pdbx_seq_one_letter_code
_entity_poly.pdbx_strand_id
1 'polypeptide(L)'
;VGTLISFSIISLGAMGLISRLNIGSLELGDYLALGAIFSATDSVCTLQVLSQDETPFLYSLVFGEGVVNDATSVVLFNAIQNFDLGNFSSLKFLQFIGNFLYLFGASTFLGVASGLLSAYVIKKLYFGRHSTDREVAIMMLMAYLSYMLAELLDLSGILTVFFCGIVMSHYTWHNVTESSRVTTKHAFATLSFISETFLFLYVGMDALDIEKWKIVSETYSPMKSIALSSIILALVLVARAAFVFPLSYLSNLTKETPGEKISIRQQVSVILETSYVCYVL
;
A
#
# COMPACT_ATOMS: atom_id res chain seq x y z
N VAL A 1 -5.34 9.12 3.86
CA VAL A 1 -6.77 9.45 4.18
C VAL A 1 -7.71 8.48 3.48
N GLY A 2 -7.63 8.31 2.15
CA GLY A 2 -8.42 7.31 1.41
C GLY A 2 -8.33 5.91 2.02
N THR A 3 -7.11 5.43 2.30
CA THR A 3 -6.85 4.15 2.99
C THR A 3 -7.61 4.00 4.32
N LEU A 4 -7.60 5.03 5.16
CA LEU A 4 -8.27 5.00 6.48
C LEU A 4 -9.81 4.98 6.34
N ILE A 5 -10.34 5.67 5.33
CA ILE A 5 -11.77 5.65 5.01
C ILE A 5 -12.15 4.25 4.51
N SER A 6 -11.38 3.70 3.57
CA SER A 6 -11.60 2.33 3.05
C SER A 6 -11.53 1.29 4.16
N PHE A 7 -10.48 1.35 4.98
CA PHE A 7 -10.31 0.51 6.17
C PHE A 7 -11.56 0.54 7.05
N SER A 8 -12.03 1.74 7.41
CA SER A 8 -13.19 1.90 8.29
C SER A 8 -14.47 1.32 7.67
N ILE A 9 -14.72 1.59 6.38
CA ILE A 9 -15.90 1.10 5.68
C ILE A 9 -15.88 -0.42 5.53
N ILE A 10 -14.74 -0.99 5.13
CA ILE A 10 -14.60 -2.42 4.90
C ILE A 10 -14.66 -3.17 6.25
N SER A 11 -13.97 -2.71 7.29
CA SER A 11 -14.01 -3.37 8.60
C SER A 11 -15.40 -3.33 9.25
N LEU A 12 -16.07 -2.18 9.25
CA LEU A 12 -17.42 -2.06 9.81
C LEU A 12 -18.45 -2.81 8.95
N GLY A 13 -18.31 -2.76 7.63
CA GLY A 13 -19.16 -3.49 6.69
C GLY A 13 -18.98 -4.99 6.81
N ALA A 14 -17.74 -5.47 6.95
CA ALA A 14 -17.42 -6.88 7.19
C ALA A 14 -18.02 -7.34 8.52
N MET A 15 -17.83 -6.59 9.60
CA MET A 15 -18.44 -6.89 10.90
C MET A 15 -19.97 -6.92 10.83
N GLY A 16 -20.61 -6.06 10.03
CA GLY A 16 -22.08 -6.00 9.92
C GLY A 16 -22.71 -7.03 8.97
N LEU A 17 -22.03 -7.38 7.88
CA LEU A 17 -22.55 -8.25 6.81
C LEU A 17 -22.01 -9.67 6.89
N ILE A 18 -20.71 -9.86 7.13
CA ILE A 18 -20.10 -11.19 7.19
C ILE A 18 -20.52 -11.91 8.48
N SER A 19 -20.70 -11.20 9.59
CA SER A 19 -21.24 -11.79 10.84
C SER A 19 -22.62 -12.41 10.63
N ARG A 20 -23.45 -11.87 9.72
CA ARG A 20 -24.78 -12.42 9.42
C ARG A 20 -24.74 -13.74 8.64
N LEU A 21 -23.62 -14.08 8.02
CA LEU A 21 -23.46 -15.32 7.26
C LEU A 21 -23.19 -16.54 8.17
N ASN A 22 -22.98 -16.33 9.48
CA ASN A 22 -22.60 -17.36 10.46
C ASN A 22 -21.45 -18.22 9.92
N ILE A 23 -20.39 -17.57 9.44
CA ILE A 23 -19.16 -18.17 8.95
C ILE A 23 -18.16 -18.15 10.11
N GLY A 24 -18.21 -19.18 10.96
CA GLY A 24 -17.32 -19.31 12.12
C GLY A 24 -17.48 -18.21 13.18
N SER A 25 -16.67 -18.31 14.23
CA SER A 25 -16.49 -17.26 15.23
C SER A 25 -15.29 -16.40 14.83
N LEU A 26 -15.52 -15.39 13.99
CA LEU A 26 -14.51 -14.38 13.71
C LEU A 26 -14.41 -13.39 14.87
N GLU A 27 -13.20 -13.09 15.28
CA GLU A 27 -12.94 -12.07 16.29
C GLU A 27 -12.91 -10.68 15.63
N LEU A 28 -12.96 -9.62 16.44
CA LEU A 28 -12.89 -8.27 15.87
C LEU A 28 -11.59 -8.02 15.11
N GLY A 29 -10.49 -8.66 15.55
CA GLY A 29 -9.19 -8.59 14.88
C GLY A 29 -9.27 -9.02 13.43
N ASP A 30 -10.04 -10.06 13.13
CA ASP A 30 -10.20 -10.58 11.78
C ASP A 30 -10.91 -9.57 10.87
N TYR A 31 -11.96 -8.90 11.37
CA TYR A 31 -12.67 -7.86 10.61
C TYR A 31 -11.80 -6.61 10.38
N LEU A 32 -11.00 -6.23 11.37
CA LEU A 32 -10.03 -5.13 11.22
C LEU A 32 -8.93 -5.51 10.24
N ALA A 33 -8.37 -6.72 10.35
CA ALA A 33 -7.34 -7.23 9.45
C ALA A 33 -7.84 -7.29 8.00
N LEU A 34 -9.06 -7.78 7.77
CA LEU A 34 -9.71 -7.77 6.46
C LEU A 34 -9.79 -6.34 5.89
N GLY A 35 -10.22 -5.37 6.70
CA GLY A 35 -10.25 -3.98 6.26
C GLY A 35 -8.87 -3.42 5.93
N ALA A 36 -7.83 -3.78 6.69
CA ALA A 36 -6.46 -3.33 6.41
C ALA A 36 -5.95 -3.91 5.09
N ILE A 37 -6.12 -5.21 4.87
CA ILE A 37 -5.70 -5.92 3.66
C ILE A 37 -6.41 -5.33 2.42
N PHE A 38 -7.74 -5.23 2.44
CA PHE A 38 -8.51 -4.74 1.30
C PHE A 38 -8.52 -3.21 1.14
N SER A 39 -7.89 -2.47 2.07
CA SER A 39 -7.67 -1.02 1.91
C SER A 39 -6.43 -0.67 1.09
N ALA A 40 -5.45 -1.60 1.01
CA ALA A 40 -4.35 -1.53 0.06
C ALA A 40 -4.89 -1.79 -1.34
N THR A 41 -4.40 -1.04 -2.32
CA THR A 41 -5.00 -1.05 -3.64
C THR A 41 -3.93 -0.93 -4.70
N ASP A 42 -3.83 -1.98 -5.51
CA ASP A 42 -2.86 -2.01 -6.59
C ASP A 42 -3.33 -1.12 -7.75
N SER A 43 -2.41 -0.28 -8.24
CA SER A 43 -2.62 0.64 -9.36
C SER A 43 -1.90 0.18 -10.63
N VAL A 44 -1.17 -0.94 -10.61
CA VAL A 44 -0.35 -1.39 -11.75
C VAL A 44 -1.17 -1.53 -13.03
N CYS A 45 -2.32 -2.21 -13.00
CA CYS A 45 -3.17 -2.36 -14.20
C CYS A 45 -3.65 -1.00 -14.76
N THR A 46 -3.91 -0.03 -13.88
CA THR A 46 -4.38 1.31 -14.28
C THR A 46 -3.27 2.11 -14.94
N LEU A 47 -2.04 2.00 -14.40
CA LEU A 47 -0.86 2.70 -14.91
C LEU A 47 -0.36 2.13 -16.24
N GLN A 48 -0.76 0.90 -16.60
CA GLN A 48 -0.50 0.32 -17.92
C GLN A 48 -1.40 0.90 -19.02
N VAL A 49 -2.64 1.27 -18.68
CA VAL A 49 -3.59 1.88 -19.62
C VAL A 49 -3.43 3.39 -19.67
N LEU A 50 -3.06 4.01 -18.55
CA LEU A 50 -2.84 5.44 -18.45
C LEU A 50 -1.47 5.82 -19.01
N SER A 51 -1.46 6.64 -20.07
CA SER A 51 -0.21 7.13 -20.62
C SER A 51 0.34 8.30 -19.79
N GLN A 52 1.62 8.21 -19.43
CA GLN A 52 2.32 9.29 -18.72
C GLN A 52 2.40 10.57 -19.55
N ASP A 53 2.40 10.45 -20.88
CA ASP A 53 2.52 11.58 -21.81
C ASP A 53 1.19 12.34 -22.02
N GLU A 54 0.04 11.65 -22.02
CA GLU A 54 -1.25 12.33 -22.24
C GLU A 54 -1.83 12.89 -20.94
N THR A 55 -1.62 12.21 -19.80
CA THR A 55 -2.19 12.62 -18.50
C THR A 55 -1.18 12.56 -17.33
N PRO A 56 -0.07 13.31 -17.39
CA PRO A 56 1.03 13.21 -16.41
C PRO A 56 0.62 13.48 -14.95
N PHE A 57 -0.34 14.39 -14.74
CA PHE A 57 -0.87 14.69 -13.41
C PHE A 57 -1.65 13.52 -12.82
N LEU A 58 -2.53 12.91 -13.62
CA LEU A 58 -3.35 11.78 -13.18
C LEU A 58 -2.49 10.54 -12.92
N TYR A 59 -1.52 10.28 -13.80
CA TYR A 59 -0.54 9.21 -13.62
C TYR A 59 0.18 9.33 -12.28
N SER A 60 0.75 10.51 -12.01
CA SER A 60 1.52 10.76 -10.78
C SER A 60 0.64 10.70 -9.53
N LEU A 61 -0.62 11.14 -9.63
CA LEU A 61 -1.58 11.09 -8.53
C LEU A 61 -1.98 9.65 -8.18
N VAL A 62 -2.34 8.84 -9.18
CA VAL A 62 -2.77 7.44 -8.99
C VAL A 62 -1.59 6.59 -8.50
N PHE A 63 -0.41 6.75 -9.10
CA PHE A 63 0.81 6.08 -8.63
C PHE A 63 1.13 6.45 -7.18
N GLY A 64 1.12 7.76 -6.85
CA GLY A 64 1.38 8.22 -5.48
C GLY A 64 0.36 7.71 -4.47
N GLU A 65 -0.92 7.65 -4.84
CA GLU A 65 -1.99 7.11 -3.99
C GLU A 65 -1.80 5.62 -3.71
N GLY A 66 -1.53 4.81 -4.74
CA GLY A 66 -1.31 3.37 -4.60
C GLY A 66 -0.15 3.05 -3.66
N VAL A 67 1.02 3.66 -3.89
CA VAL A 67 2.20 3.34 -3.07
C VAL A 67 2.04 3.81 -1.62
N VAL A 68 1.42 4.97 -1.37
CA VAL A 68 1.15 5.45 -0.01
C VAL A 68 0.09 4.59 0.68
N ASN A 69 -0.91 4.11 -0.05
CA ASN A 69 -1.93 3.20 0.49
C ASN A 69 -1.29 1.90 0.96
N ASP A 70 -0.46 1.25 0.15
CA ASP A 70 0.17 -0.02 0.50
C ASP A 70 1.00 0.11 1.78
N ALA A 71 1.82 1.16 1.87
CA ALA A 71 2.62 1.43 3.06
C ALA A 71 1.74 1.68 4.31
N THR A 72 0.62 2.40 4.15
CA THR A 72 -0.30 2.70 5.25
C THR A 72 -1.07 1.46 5.72
N SER A 73 -1.52 0.61 4.79
CA SER A 73 -2.25 -0.62 5.07
C SER A 73 -1.40 -1.63 5.84
N VAL A 74 -0.12 -1.76 5.49
CA VAL A 74 0.84 -2.59 6.24
C VAL A 74 0.99 -2.09 7.68
N VAL A 75 1.07 -0.78 7.90
CA VAL A 75 1.20 -0.19 9.24
C VAL A 75 -0.09 -0.41 10.05
N LEU A 76 -1.26 -0.28 9.42
CA LEU A 76 -2.54 -0.62 10.04
C LEU A 76 -2.59 -2.09 10.45
N PHE A 77 -2.19 -2.99 9.57
CA PHE A 77 -2.15 -4.43 9.83
C PHE A 77 -1.22 -4.78 11.00
N ASN A 78 -0.03 -4.19 11.04
CA ASN A 78 0.91 -4.36 12.16
C ASN A 78 0.35 -3.78 13.48
N ALA A 79 -0.30 -2.63 13.43
CA ALA A 79 -0.96 -2.05 14.60
C ALA A 79 -2.10 -2.93 15.14
N ILE A 80 -2.82 -3.66 14.27
CA ILE A 80 -3.88 -4.60 14.66
C ILE A 80 -3.29 -5.84 15.32
N GLN A 81 -2.21 -6.42 14.78
CA GLN A 81 -1.59 -7.62 15.38
C GLN A 81 -1.02 -7.36 16.78
N ASN A 82 -0.50 -6.16 17.03
CA ASN A 82 0.05 -5.79 18.33
C ASN A 82 -1.01 -5.38 19.36
N PHE A 83 -2.30 -5.41 18.99
CA PHE A 83 -3.37 -4.90 19.83
C PHE A 83 -4.21 -6.04 20.44
N ASP A 84 -4.33 -6.05 21.77
CA ASP A 84 -5.15 -7.03 22.48
C ASP A 84 -6.65 -6.66 22.44
N LEU A 85 -7.39 -7.43 21.63
CA LEU A 85 -8.79 -7.22 21.28
C LEU A 85 -9.78 -7.81 22.30
N GLY A 86 -9.31 -8.45 23.37
CA GLY A 86 -10.16 -9.22 24.30
C GLY A 86 -11.21 -8.41 25.08
N ASN A 87 -11.17 -7.06 25.06
CA ASN A 87 -12.19 -6.19 25.65
C ASN A 87 -12.20 -4.80 24.99
N PHE A 88 -13.19 -4.52 24.14
CA PHE A 88 -13.35 -3.21 23.50
C PHE A 88 -13.81 -2.13 24.48
N SER A 89 -12.88 -1.28 24.91
CA SER A 89 -13.16 -0.04 25.63
C SER A 89 -12.77 1.15 24.75
N SER A 90 -13.48 2.28 24.87
CA SER A 90 -13.15 3.54 24.19
C SER A 90 -11.69 3.96 24.41
N LEU A 91 -11.12 3.62 25.58
CA LEU A 91 -9.74 3.90 25.92
C LEU A 91 -8.75 3.04 25.12
N LYS A 92 -9.09 1.77 24.88
CA LYS A 92 -8.29 0.90 24.02
C LYS A 92 -8.34 1.35 22.55
N PHE A 93 -9.50 1.80 22.05
CA PHE A 93 -9.59 2.36 20.69
C PHE A 93 -8.70 3.60 20.52
N LEU A 94 -8.65 4.48 21.53
CA LEU A 94 -7.73 5.61 21.52
C LEU A 94 -6.26 5.16 21.54
N GLN A 95 -5.94 4.11 22.31
CA GLN A 95 -4.60 3.52 22.33
C GLN A 95 -4.22 2.91 20.97
N PHE A 96 -5.16 2.28 20.26
CA PHE A 96 -4.94 1.79 18.89
C PHE A 96 -4.57 2.93 17.94
N ILE A 97 -5.35 4.02 17.94
CA ILE A 97 -5.06 5.20 17.12
C ILE A 97 -3.69 5.80 17.50
N GLY A 98 -3.41 5.90 18.80
CA GLY A 98 -2.13 6.39 19.31
C GLY A 98 -0.94 5.53 18.84
N ASN A 99 -1.08 4.20 18.90
CA ASN A 99 -0.06 3.27 18.42
C ASN A 99 0.15 3.39 16.91
N PHE A 100 -0.93 3.46 16.13
CA PHE A 100 -0.86 3.69 14.68
C PHE A 100 -0.11 4.99 14.36
N LEU A 101 -0.47 6.11 15.00
CA LEU A 101 0.19 7.41 14.78
C LEU A 101 1.65 7.39 15.22
N TYR A 102 1.97 6.70 16.32
CA TYR A 102 3.34 6.51 16.77
C TYR A 102 4.16 5.72 15.77
N LEU A 103 3.70 4.53 15.37
CA LEU A 103 4.35 3.68 14.38
C LEU A 103 4.53 4.43 13.06
N PHE A 104 3.50 5.12 12.58
CA PHE A 104 3.57 5.91 11.37
C PHE A 104 4.60 7.04 11.48
N GLY A 105 4.49 7.89 12.50
CA GLY A 105 5.35 9.06 12.68
C GLY A 105 6.82 8.71 12.94
N ALA A 106 7.09 7.75 13.82
CA ALA A 106 8.44 7.32 14.15
C ALA A 106 9.13 6.63 12.97
N SER A 107 8.41 5.78 12.22
CA SER A 107 8.93 5.12 11.01
C SER A 107 9.22 6.14 9.91
N THR A 108 8.33 7.12 9.70
CA THR A 108 8.56 8.22 8.75
C THR A 108 9.80 9.03 9.14
N PHE A 109 9.93 9.40 10.42
CA PHE A 109 11.09 10.16 10.89
C PHE A 109 12.40 9.39 10.68
N LEU A 110 12.43 8.10 11.04
CA LEU A 110 13.59 7.25 10.85
C LEU A 110 13.95 7.11 9.36
N GLY A 111 12.95 6.92 8.49
CA GLY A 111 13.14 6.79 7.05
C GLY A 111 13.71 8.07 6.43
N VAL A 112 13.19 9.23 6.83
CA VAL A 112 13.72 10.52 6.41
C VAL A 112 15.17 10.70 6.90
N ALA A 113 15.45 10.38 8.16
CA ALA A 113 16.79 10.49 8.73
C ALA A 113 17.80 9.57 8.00
N SER A 114 17.43 8.32 7.71
CA SER A 114 18.29 7.38 6.98
C SER A 114 18.49 7.79 5.52
N GLY A 115 17.48 8.35 4.86
CA GLY A 115 17.59 8.86 3.49
C GLY A 115 18.51 10.08 3.41
N LEU A 116 18.42 11.00 4.38
CA LEU A 116 19.33 12.15 4.49
C LEU A 116 20.76 11.70 4.81
N LEU A 117 20.91 10.69 5.67
CA LEU A 117 22.19 10.07 5.96
C LEU A 117 22.81 9.46 4.69
N SER A 118 22.02 8.77 3.87
CA SER A 118 22.46 8.22 2.57
C SER A 118 22.97 9.33 1.65
N ALA A 119 22.21 10.43 1.50
CA ALA A 119 22.62 11.57 0.70
C ALA A 119 23.91 12.22 1.22
N TYR A 120 24.05 12.34 2.54
CA TYR A 120 25.25 12.86 3.19
C TYR A 120 26.46 11.94 2.98
N VAL A 121 26.29 10.62 3.13
CA VAL A 121 27.32 9.61 2.91
C VAL A 121 27.83 9.72 1.48
N ILE A 122 26.95 9.68 0.49
CA ILE A 122 27.32 9.75 -0.94
C ILE A 122 27.99 11.09 -1.28
N LYS A 123 27.48 12.20 -0.74
CA LYS A 123 28.05 13.53 -0.98
C LYS A 123 29.42 13.74 -0.33
N LYS A 124 29.61 13.29 0.91
CA LYS A 124 30.78 13.65 1.73
C LYS A 124 31.88 12.61 1.71
N LEU A 125 31.55 11.32 1.69
CA LEU A 125 32.58 10.29 1.84
C LEU A 125 33.48 10.14 0.61
N TYR A 126 33.17 10.78 -0.53
CA TYR A 126 33.98 10.74 -1.77
C TYR A 126 34.38 9.31 -2.23
N PHE A 127 33.82 8.27 -1.60
CA PHE A 127 34.18 6.87 -1.78
C PHE A 127 33.54 6.40 -3.08
N GLY A 128 34.30 6.42 -4.17
CA GLY A 128 33.90 5.81 -5.44
C GLY A 128 33.21 6.73 -6.43
N ARG A 129 33.42 8.06 -6.38
CA ARG A 129 33.01 8.96 -7.45
C ARG A 129 33.58 8.43 -8.79
N HIS A 130 32.70 8.25 -9.79
CA HIS A 130 32.95 7.62 -11.10
C HIS A 130 32.91 6.08 -11.16
N SER A 131 32.57 5.38 -10.08
CA SER A 131 32.29 3.94 -10.12
C SER A 131 30.80 3.69 -9.88
N THR A 132 30.09 3.41 -10.98
CA THR A 132 28.65 3.14 -11.00
C THR A 132 28.26 2.09 -9.96
N ASP A 133 28.98 0.96 -9.93
CA ASP A 133 28.64 -0.18 -9.09
C ASP A 133 28.65 0.15 -7.59
N ARG A 134 29.61 1.00 -7.16
CA ARG A 134 29.74 1.39 -5.75
C ARG A 134 28.62 2.32 -5.32
N GLU A 135 28.29 3.31 -6.15
CA GLU A 135 27.19 4.25 -5.87
C GLU A 135 25.86 3.49 -5.75
N VAL A 136 25.58 2.57 -6.68
CA VAL A 136 24.38 1.72 -6.66
C VAL A 136 24.37 0.79 -5.45
N ALA A 137 25.50 0.13 -5.14
CA ALA A 137 25.60 -0.76 -3.98
C ALA A 137 25.37 -0.03 -2.65
N ILE A 138 25.94 1.17 -2.48
CA ILE A 138 25.73 1.98 -1.27
C ILE A 138 24.26 2.40 -1.16
N MET A 139 23.61 2.80 -2.25
CA MET A 139 22.18 3.13 -2.23
C MET A 139 21.31 1.95 -1.80
N MET A 140 21.57 0.75 -2.33
CA MET A 140 20.85 -0.46 -1.93
C MET A 140 21.13 -0.83 -0.46
N LEU A 141 22.38 -0.75 -0.02
CA LEU A 141 22.77 -1.05 1.35
C LEU A 141 22.14 -0.07 2.35
N MET A 142 22.07 1.22 2.03
CA MET A 142 21.43 2.23 2.88
C MET A 142 19.92 2.05 2.96
N ALA A 143 19.27 1.67 1.85
CA ALA A 143 17.85 1.30 1.85
C ALA A 143 17.61 0.11 2.79
N TYR A 144 18.41 -0.95 2.66
CA TYR A 144 18.30 -2.14 3.52
C TYR A 144 18.64 -1.84 4.98
N LEU A 145 19.65 -1.00 5.25
CA LEU A 145 19.98 -0.56 6.61
C LEU A 145 18.80 0.16 7.27
N SER A 146 18.07 1.01 6.52
CA SER A 146 16.88 1.68 7.07
C SER A 146 15.78 0.69 7.47
N TYR A 147 15.61 -0.40 6.71
CA TYR A 147 14.71 -1.49 7.07
C TYR A 147 15.13 -2.14 8.39
N MET A 148 16.39 -2.58 8.46
CA MET A 148 16.90 -3.31 9.61
C MET A 148 16.88 -2.47 10.89
N LEU A 149 17.18 -1.18 10.80
CA LEU A 149 17.09 -0.26 11.95
C LEU A 149 15.65 -0.10 12.45
N ALA A 150 14.67 -0.08 11.55
CA ALA A 150 13.27 0.00 11.95
C ALA A 150 12.80 -1.27 12.66
N GLU A 151 13.14 -2.45 12.13
CA GLU A 151 12.81 -3.74 12.76
C GLU A 151 13.46 -3.87 14.15
N LEU A 152 14.70 -3.41 14.32
CA LEU A 152 15.38 -3.40 15.63
C LEU A 152 14.74 -2.46 16.66
N LEU A 153 13.96 -1.48 16.21
CA LEU A 153 13.27 -0.50 17.05
C LEU A 153 11.77 -0.79 17.20
N ASP A 154 11.32 -1.97 16.75
CA ASP A 154 9.90 -2.38 16.71
C ASP A 154 9.02 -1.36 15.94
N LEU A 155 9.56 -0.77 14.88
CA LEU A 155 8.88 0.16 13.97
C LEU A 155 8.47 -0.52 12.67
N SER A 156 7.74 0.18 11.79
CA SER A 156 7.40 -0.35 10.47
C SER A 156 8.58 -0.25 9.52
N GLY A 157 9.28 -1.37 9.28
CA GLY A 157 10.39 -1.44 8.33
C GLY A 157 10.00 -1.03 6.92
N ILE A 158 8.85 -1.51 6.43
CA ILE A 158 8.35 -1.21 5.08
C ILE A 158 8.09 0.29 4.91
N LEU A 159 7.42 0.93 5.88
CA LEU A 159 7.16 2.37 5.85
C LEU A 159 8.46 3.18 5.93
N THR A 160 9.42 2.74 6.76
CA THR A 160 10.73 3.38 6.92
C THR A 160 11.52 3.37 5.61
N VAL A 161 11.63 2.22 4.96
CA VAL A 161 12.31 2.09 3.66
C VAL A 161 11.62 2.94 2.59
N PHE A 162 10.30 3.00 2.59
CA PHE A 162 9.54 3.81 1.65
C PHE A 162 9.91 5.29 1.75
N PHE A 163 9.86 5.88 2.95
CA PHE A 163 10.27 7.28 3.15
C PHE A 163 11.77 7.49 2.93
N CYS A 164 12.61 6.52 3.27
CA CYS A 164 14.02 6.52 2.92
C CYS A 164 14.21 6.62 1.39
N GLY A 165 13.48 5.82 0.63
CA GLY A 165 13.45 5.85 -0.84
C GLY A 165 13.02 7.20 -1.41
N ILE A 166 11.96 7.81 -0.87
CA ILE A 166 11.50 9.16 -1.27
C ILE A 166 12.59 10.20 -1.03
N VAL A 167 13.24 10.18 0.14
CA VAL A 167 14.30 11.13 0.44
C VAL A 167 15.54 10.88 -0.41
N MET A 168 15.89 9.62 -0.68
CA MET A 168 16.98 9.28 -1.59
C MET A 168 16.70 9.72 -3.04
N SER A 169 15.47 9.57 -3.53
CA SER A 169 15.11 10.02 -4.88
C SER A 169 15.19 11.55 -5.02
N HIS A 170 14.96 12.31 -3.95
CA HIS A 170 15.07 13.76 -3.98
C HIS A 170 16.51 14.27 -3.75
N TYR A 171 17.23 13.73 -2.77
CA TYR A 171 18.55 14.24 -2.38
C TYR A 171 19.71 13.41 -2.92
N THR A 172 19.65 12.09 -2.80
CA THR A 172 20.73 11.21 -3.26
C THR A 172 20.84 11.17 -4.79
N TRP A 173 19.70 11.16 -5.49
CA TRP A 173 19.64 11.16 -6.95
C TRP A 173 20.48 12.28 -7.59
N HIS A 174 20.45 13.48 -7.00
CA HIS A 174 21.20 14.63 -7.49
C HIS A 174 22.70 14.57 -7.20
N ASN A 175 23.13 13.70 -6.28
CA ASN A 175 24.54 13.57 -5.88
C ASN A 175 25.28 12.41 -6.57
N VAL A 176 24.58 11.48 -7.23
CA VAL A 176 25.18 10.35 -7.96
C VAL A 176 25.46 10.68 -9.44
N THR A 177 26.32 9.89 -10.09
CA THR A 177 26.64 10.04 -11.51
C THR A 177 25.48 9.64 -12.43
N GLU A 178 25.48 10.15 -13.67
CA GLU A 178 24.41 9.86 -14.65
C GLU A 178 24.32 8.36 -14.98
N SER A 179 25.47 7.69 -15.10
CA SER A 179 25.52 6.24 -15.29
C SER A 179 24.86 5.50 -14.12
N SER A 180 25.13 5.90 -12.88
CA SER A 180 24.49 5.32 -11.68
C SER A 180 22.98 5.52 -11.66
N ARG A 181 22.49 6.68 -12.11
CA ARG A 181 21.04 6.95 -12.22
C ARG A 181 20.36 5.96 -13.15
N VAL A 182 20.92 5.76 -14.34
CA VAL A 182 20.40 4.83 -15.34
C VAL A 182 20.44 3.40 -14.78
N THR A 183 21.59 2.97 -14.25
CA THR A 183 21.73 1.62 -13.67
C THR A 183 20.77 1.39 -12.50
N THR A 184 20.64 2.35 -11.59
CA THR A 184 19.72 2.28 -10.44
C THR A 184 18.27 2.14 -10.90
N LYS A 185 17.85 2.96 -11.87
CA LYS A 185 16.49 2.92 -12.42
C LYS A 185 16.17 1.54 -13.00
N HIS A 186 17.07 0.99 -13.82
CA HIS A 186 16.88 -0.33 -14.40
C HIS A 186 16.96 -1.45 -13.36
N ALA A 187 17.90 -1.39 -12.42
CA ALA A 187 18.04 -2.41 -11.37
C ALA A 187 16.82 -2.49 -10.46
N PHE A 188 16.30 -1.37 -9.98
CA PHE A 188 15.08 -1.37 -9.15
C PHE A 188 13.83 -1.75 -9.95
N ALA A 189 13.74 -1.35 -11.23
CA ALA A 189 12.63 -1.76 -12.09
C ALA A 189 12.63 -3.28 -12.35
N THR A 190 13.79 -3.88 -12.63
CA THR A 190 13.89 -5.34 -12.84
C THR A 190 13.64 -6.12 -11.55
N LEU A 191 14.17 -5.65 -10.42
CA LEU A 191 13.89 -6.26 -9.11
C LEU A 191 12.39 -6.19 -8.76
N SER A 192 11.76 -5.03 -8.96
CA SER A 192 10.31 -4.87 -8.74
C SER A 192 9.50 -5.83 -9.60
N PHE A 193 9.80 -5.92 -10.91
CA PHE A 193 9.11 -6.81 -11.83
C PHE A 193 9.24 -8.29 -11.45
N ILE A 194 10.45 -8.71 -11.03
CA ILE A 194 10.70 -10.07 -10.57
C ILE A 194 9.92 -10.35 -9.27
N SER A 195 9.98 -9.43 -8.29
CA SER A 195 9.25 -9.56 -7.02
C SER A 195 7.74 -9.63 -7.23
N GLU A 196 7.19 -8.79 -8.10
CA GLU A 196 5.77 -8.79 -8.46
C GLU A 196 5.36 -10.11 -9.15
N THR A 197 6.19 -10.62 -10.06
CA THR A 197 5.98 -11.93 -10.69
C THR A 197 5.91 -13.04 -9.65
N PHE A 198 6.82 -13.05 -8.66
CA PHE A 198 6.79 -14.03 -7.59
C PHE A 198 5.55 -13.90 -6.71
N LEU A 199 5.12 -12.68 -6.35
CA LEU A 199 3.90 -12.47 -5.56
C LEU A 199 2.68 -13.03 -6.28
N PHE A 200 2.49 -12.72 -7.57
CA PHE A 200 1.36 -13.27 -8.34
C PHE A 200 1.43 -14.78 -8.50
N LEU A 201 2.62 -15.36 -8.69
CA LEU A 201 2.80 -16.81 -8.72
C LEU A 201 2.43 -17.47 -7.39
N TYR A 202 2.84 -16.89 -6.26
CA TYR A 202 2.50 -17.42 -4.93
C TYR A 202 0.99 -17.36 -4.67
N VAL A 203 0.36 -16.22 -4.94
CA VAL A 203 -1.09 -16.06 -4.76
C VAL A 203 -1.86 -16.98 -5.72
N GLY A 204 -1.42 -17.09 -6.97
CA GLY A 204 -2.02 -18.00 -7.95
C GLY A 204 -1.87 -19.48 -7.57
N MET A 205 -0.74 -19.88 -7.01
CA MET A 205 -0.55 -21.23 -6.47
C MET A 205 -1.48 -21.48 -5.27
N ASP A 206 -1.64 -20.50 -4.39
CA ASP A 206 -2.57 -20.56 -3.25
C ASP A 206 -4.03 -20.71 -3.70
N ALA A 207 -4.40 -19.95 -4.74
CA ALA A 207 -5.74 -19.97 -5.34
C ALA A 207 -6.02 -21.27 -6.10
N LEU A 208 -5.00 -21.99 -6.58
CA LEU A 208 -5.16 -23.27 -7.29
C LEU A 208 -4.99 -24.49 -6.38
N ASP A 209 -4.75 -24.30 -5.08
CA ASP A 209 -4.56 -25.38 -4.13
C ASP A 209 -5.89 -26.13 -3.85
N ILE A 210 -6.01 -27.31 -4.46
CA ILE A 210 -7.19 -28.18 -4.36
C ILE A 210 -7.48 -28.60 -2.91
N GLU A 211 -6.47 -28.73 -2.05
CA GLU A 211 -6.70 -29.10 -0.65
C GLU A 211 -7.43 -27.99 0.10
N LYS A 212 -7.06 -26.72 -0.15
CA LYS A 212 -7.76 -25.56 0.40
C LYS A 212 -9.20 -25.48 -0.09
N TRP A 213 -9.43 -25.67 -1.39
CA TRP A 213 -10.78 -25.71 -1.95
C TRP A 213 -11.62 -26.86 -1.40
N LYS A 214 -11.00 -28.01 -1.16
CA LYS A 214 -11.66 -29.17 -0.54
C LYS A 214 -12.10 -28.84 0.89
N ILE A 215 -11.22 -28.28 1.71
CA ILE A 215 -11.57 -27.84 3.08
C ILE A 215 -12.71 -26.81 3.05
N VAL A 216 -12.66 -25.83 2.14
CA VAL A 216 -13.72 -24.82 2.01
C VAL A 216 -15.04 -25.44 1.58
N SER A 217 -15.04 -26.35 0.61
CA SER A 217 -16.26 -27.03 0.13
C SER A 217 -16.86 -28.01 1.14
N GLU A 218 -16.03 -28.63 1.99
CA GLU A 218 -16.48 -29.49 3.08
C GLU A 218 -17.00 -28.69 4.28
N THR A 219 -16.42 -27.50 4.54
CA THR A 219 -16.77 -26.65 5.70
C THR A 219 -17.91 -25.68 5.40
N TYR A 220 -18.00 -25.16 4.18
CA TYR A 220 -18.94 -24.12 3.78
C TYR A 220 -19.73 -24.54 2.53
N SER A 221 -21.03 -24.22 2.53
CA SER A 221 -21.81 -24.40 1.30
C SER A 221 -21.28 -23.47 0.19
N PRO A 222 -21.29 -23.91 -1.08
CA PRO A 222 -20.78 -23.11 -2.19
C PRO A 222 -21.47 -21.74 -2.29
N MET A 223 -22.75 -21.68 -1.88
CA MET A 223 -23.51 -20.44 -1.83
C MET A 223 -22.99 -19.44 -0.79
N LYS A 224 -22.46 -19.90 0.36
CA LYS A 224 -21.84 -19.02 1.37
C LYS A 224 -20.50 -18.46 0.88
N SER A 225 -19.70 -19.26 0.16
CA SER A 225 -18.42 -18.80 -0.41
C SER A 225 -18.65 -17.69 -1.45
N ILE A 226 -19.60 -17.91 -2.37
CA ILE A 226 -20.00 -16.88 -3.36
C ILE A 226 -20.60 -15.65 -2.67
N ALA A 227 -21.40 -15.83 -1.61
CA ALA A 227 -21.94 -14.72 -0.84
C ALA A 227 -20.82 -13.91 -0.16
N LEU A 228 -19.81 -14.57 0.42
CA LEU A 228 -18.67 -13.91 1.04
C LEU A 228 -17.87 -13.09 0.01
N SER A 229 -17.49 -13.70 -1.12
CA SER A 229 -16.71 -13.01 -2.16
C SER A 229 -17.46 -11.82 -2.75
N SER A 230 -18.76 -11.97 -3.02
CA SER A 230 -19.60 -10.88 -3.51
C SER A 230 -19.78 -9.75 -2.49
N ILE A 231 -19.89 -10.06 -1.19
CA ILE A 231 -19.95 -9.05 -0.13
C ILE A 231 -18.64 -8.29 -0.03
N ILE A 232 -17.50 -8.97 -0.04
CA ILE A 232 -16.17 -8.32 0.01
C ILE A 232 -15.99 -7.42 -1.21
N LEU A 233 -16.30 -7.91 -2.42
CA LEU A 233 -16.21 -7.13 -3.65
C LEU A 233 -17.12 -5.89 -3.60
N ALA A 234 -18.36 -6.04 -3.13
CA ALA A 234 -19.27 -4.91 -2.96
C ALA A 234 -18.74 -3.89 -1.93
N LEU A 235 -18.19 -4.35 -0.81
CA LEU A 235 -17.59 -3.48 0.21
C LEU A 235 -16.40 -2.70 -0.32
N VAL A 236 -15.51 -3.34 -1.09
CA VAL A 236 -14.36 -2.68 -1.72
C VAL A 236 -14.82 -1.59 -2.70
N LEU A 237 -15.83 -1.87 -3.53
CA LEU A 237 -16.37 -0.90 -4.49
C LEU A 237 -17.03 0.30 -3.79
N VAL A 238 -17.82 0.04 -2.74
CA VAL A 238 -18.45 1.10 -1.94
C VAL A 238 -17.40 1.93 -1.22
N ALA A 239 -16.40 1.29 -0.60
CA ALA A 239 -15.30 1.96 0.07
C ALA A 239 -14.55 2.90 -0.87
N ARG A 240 -14.19 2.42 -2.07
CA ARG A 240 -13.56 3.22 -3.12
C ARG A 240 -14.43 4.41 -3.54
N ALA A 241 -15.69 4.18 -3.86
CA ALA A 241 -16.62 5.26 -4.24
C ALA A 241 -16.73 6.32 -3.13
N ALA A 242 -16.82 5.88 -1.87
CA ALA A 242 -17.03 6.76 -0.72
C ALA A 242 -15.89 7.74 -0.46
N PHE A 243 -14.65 7.46 -0.85
CA PHE A 243 -13.56 8.45 -0.74
C PHE A 243 -13.20 9.11 -2.08
N VAL A 244 -13.34 8.42 -3.22
CA VAL A 244 -12.99 8.98 -4.54
C VAL A 244 -13.92 10.15 -4.90
N PHE A 245 -15.24 10.03 -4.70
CA PHE A 245 -16.18 11.11 -5.03
C PHE A 245 -15.99 12.36 -4.15
N PRO A 246 -15.88 12.26 -2.82
CA PRO A 246 -15.66 13.45 -1.98
C PRO A 246 -14.28 14.09 -2.21
N LEU A 247 -13.21 13.29 -2.35
CA LEU A 247 -11.87 13.85 -2.57
C LEU A 247 -11.74 14.51 -3.94
N SER A 248 -12.33 13.92 -4.98
CA SER A 248 -12.35 14.54 -6.32
C SER A 248 -13.22 15.79 -6.35
N TYR A 249 -14.34 15.83 -5.63
CA TYR A 249 -15.14 17.04 -5.44
C TYR A 249 -14.34 18.14 -4.74
N LEU A 250 -13.68 17.82 -3.61
CA LEU A 250 -12.82 18.76 -2.88
C LEU A 250 -11.65 19.25 -3.74
N SER A 251 -10.99 18.37 -4.47
CA SER A 251 -9.90 18.74 -5.39
C SER A 251 -10.39 19.64 -6.52
N ASN A 252 -11.56 19.37 -7.08
CA ASN A 252 -12.16 20.19 -8.13
C ASN A 252 -12.61 21.57 -7.63
N LEU A 253 -12.86 21.75 -6.32
CA LEU A 253 -13.12 23.07 -5.73
C LEU A 253 -11.85 23.91 -5.62
N THR A 254 -10.69 23.28 -5.39
CA THR A 254 -9.40 23.98 -5.30
C THR A 254 -8.77 24.31 -6.67
N LYS A 255 -9.32 23.77 -7.77
CA LYS A 255 -8.79 24.00 -9.12
C LYS A 255 -9.56 25.10 -9.84
N GLU A 256 -8.88 26.20 -10.14
CA GLU A 256 -9.47 27.36 -10.81
C GLU A 256 -9.56 27.19 -12.34
N THR A 257 -8.72 26.35 -12.95
CA THR A 257 -8.69 26.13 -14.41
C THR A 257 -9.63 24.98 -14.84
N PRO A 258 -10.51 25.19 -15.86
CA PRO A 258 -11.44 24.16 -16.32
C PRO A 258 -10.79 22.89 -16.88
N GLY A 259 -9.57 23.01 -17.44
CA GLY A 259 -8.84 21.91 -18.08
C GLY A 259 -8.17 20.92 -17.11
N GLU A 260 -8.08 21.26 -15.82
CA GLU A 260 -7.48 20.40 -14.80
C GLU A 260 -8.52 19.65 -13.95
N LYS A 261 -9.81 19.90 -14.18
CA LYS A 261 -10.91 19.30 -13.43
C LYS A 261 -11.03 17.82 -13.78
N ILE A 262 -11.10 16.98 -12.74
CA ILE A 262 -11.25 15.54 -12.90
C ILE A 262 -12.70 15.27 -13.31
N SER A 263 -12.89 14.76 -14.53
CA SER A 263 -14.21 14.44 -15.07
C SER A 263 -14.84 13.24 -14.36
N ILE A 264 -16.17 13.18 -14.34
CA ILE A 264 -16.91 12.04 -13.77
C ILE A 264 -16.53 10.73 -14.46
N ARG A 265 -16.20 10.75 -15.76
CA ARG A 265 -15.72 9.56 -16.49
C ARG A 265 -14.39 9.06 -15.92
N GLN A 266 -13.45 9.96 -15.64
CA GLN A 266 -12.17 9.59 -15.02
C GLN A 266 -12.34 9.09 -13.59
N GLN A 267 -13.26 9.68 -12.81
CA GLN A 267 -13.58 9.20 -11.45
C GLN A 267 -14.17 7.78 -11.48
N VAL A 268 -15.06 7.52 -12.43
CA VAL A 268 -15.67 6.19 -12.62
C VAL A 268 -14.65 5.17 -13.12
N SER A 269 -13.71 5.56 -13.99
CA SER A 269 -12.58 4.69 -14.38
C SER A 269 -11.76 4.26 -13.18
N VAL A 270 -11.34 5.19 -12.32
CA VAL A 270 -10.56 4.90 -11.10
C VAL A 270 -11.31 3.95 -10.13
N ILE A 271 -12.64 4.03 -10.08
CA ILE A 271 -13.46 3.14 -9.23
C ILE A 271 -13.63 1.74 -9.86
N LEU A 272 -13.88 1.67 -11.17
CA LEU A 272 -14.10 0.41 -11.89
C LEU A 272 -12.81 -0.40 -12.09
N GLU A 273 -11.66 0.25 -12.05
CA GLU A 273 -10.35 -0.37 -12.18
C GLU A 273 -10.02 -1.33 -11.02
N THR A 274 -10.52 -1.06 -9.80
CA THR A 274 -10.44 -2.01 -8.68
C THR A 274 -11.22 -3.31 -8.91
N SER A 275 -12.24 -3.30 -9.78
CA SER A 275 -13.02 -4.50 -10.09
C SER A 275 -12.21 -5.52 -10.90
N TYR A 276 -11.25 -5.09 -11.72
CA TYR A 276 -10.45 -5.98 -12.57
C TYR A 276 -9.43 -6.79 -11.77
N VAL A 277 -8.77 -6.17 -10.77
CA VAL A 277 -7.85 -6.87 -9.87
C VAL A 277 -8.59 -7.91 -9.01
N CYS A 278 -9.81 -7.57 -8.58
CA CYS A 278 -10.67 -8.48 -7.81
C CYS A 278 -11.34 -9.58 -8.66
N TYR A 279 -11.27 -9.49 -9.99
CA TYR A 279 -11.79 -10.51 -10.93
C TYR A 279 -10.72 -11.52 -11.37
N VAL A 280 -9.43 -11.16 -11.21
CA VAL A 280 -8.28 -12.00 -11.58
C VAL A 280 -7.77 -12.82 -10.38
N LEU A 281 -8.10 -12.41 -9.16
CA LEU A 281 -7.97 -13.20 -7.92
C LEU A 281 -9.23 -14.04 -7.67
#